data_AF-A0A2V6SGA9-F1
#
_entry.id   AF-A0A2V6SGA9-F1
#
_cell.length_a   1.000
_cell.length_b   1.000
_cell.length_c   1.000
_cell.angle_alpha   90.00
_cell.angle_beta   90.00
_cell.angle_gamma   90.00
#
_symmetry.space_group_name_H-M   'P 1'
#
loop_
_entity.id
_entity.type
_entity.pdbx_description
1 polymer ?
#
loop_
_entity_poly.entity_id
_entity_poly.type
_entity_poly.pdbx_seq_one_letter_code
_entity_poly.pdbx_strand_id
1 'polypeptide(L)'
;FVILRLLGVLAGVLAKATDGRMPADQETIRYTGFHGIDPQGEFYLMREVLGGGSGGRYYADGADVVHIVPDSKNLPVEFTETRFPLLVERLALATDSGGAGKRRGGLGYLKEFRALGDGYFLAVADRSILSCWGLKGGRAGAPFRVTVDPGGPRERVLPGLVDDEPIPAGTLVRVETTGGGGWGDPLEREPPLVLLDVAQGKVSARAARDAYGVAVVAGEDGEPGHDAAATAALRTRLRAERGPLAFFDRGPGYRQLAGRDHAEVDVIEPAAPPPAERRKA
;
A
#
# COMPACT_ATOMS: atom_id res chain seq x y z
N PHE A 1 -8.17 14.34 -3.44
CA PHE A 1 -7.77 15.62 -2.82
C PHE A 1 -6.46 16.11 -3.43
N VAL A 2 -6.52 17.00 -4.44
CA VAL A 2 -5.34 17.42 -5.22
C VAL A 2 -4.25 18.09 -4.36
N ILE A 3 -4.64 18.84 -3.33
CA ILE A 3 -3.68 19.54 -2.44
C ILE A 3 -2.71 18.55 -1.78
N LEU A 4 -3.18 17.39 -1.31
CA LEU A 4 -2.32 16.41 -0.66
C LEU A 4 -1.36 15.72 -1.63
N ARG A 5 -1.69 15.70 -2.92
CA ARG A 5 -0.76 15.22 -3.96
C ARG A 5 0.45 16.13 -4.11
N LEU A 6 0.32 17.42 -3.80
CA LEU A 6 1.46 18.36 -3.83
C LEU A 6 2.51 18.02 -2.75
N LEU A 7 2.10 17.45 -1.62
CA LEU A 7 3.05 16.97 -0.60
C LEU A 7 3.93 15.84 -1.14
N GLY A 8 3.35 14.91 -1.90
CA GLY A 8 4.11 13.86 -2.58
C GLY A 8 5.06 14.42 -3.64
N VAL A 9 4.67 15.47 -4.37
CA VAL A 9 5.55 16.15 -5.33
C VAL A 9 6.72 16.82 -4.61
N LEU A 10 6.47 17.58 -3.54
CA LEU A 10 7.50 18.22 -2.73
C LEU A 10 8.47 17.17 -2.15
N ALA A 11 7.94 16.07 -1.63
CA ALA A 11 8.75 14.95 -1.14
C ALA A 11 9.62 14.35 -2.25
N GLY A 12 9.11 14.20 -3.47
CA GLY A 12 9.88 13.76 -4.62
C GLY A 12 11.02 14.72 -4.98
N VAL A 13 10.79 16.03 -4.95
CA VAL A 13 11.84 17.03 -5.19
C VAL A 13 12.95 16.94 -4.13
N LEU A 14 12.57 16.85 -2.85
CA LEU A 14 13.53 16.69 -1.75
C LEU A 14 14.27 15.37 -1.85
N ALA A 15 13.61 14.29 -2.26
CA ALA A 15 14.24 13.00 -2.51
C ALA A 15 15.33 13.13 -3.58
N LYS A 16 15.07 13.80 -4.71
CA LYS A 16 16.11 14.07 -5.72
C LYS A 16 17.27 14.89 -5.16
N ALA A 17 16.98 15.99 -4.47
CA ALA A 17 18.00 16.87 -3.91
C ALA A 17 18.88 16.20 -2.84
N THR A 18 18.37 15.14 -2.21
CA THR A 18 19.06 14.43 -1.11
C THR A 18 19.52 13.03 -1.50
N ASP A 19 19.53 12.70 -2.80
CA ASP A 19 19.84 11.36 -3.31
C ASP A 19 19.06 10.26 -2.56
N GLY A 20 17.75 10.45 -2.47
CA GLY A 20 16.81 9.53 -1.85
C GLY A 20 16.91 9.43 -0.32
N ARG A 21 17.61 10.33 0.39
CA ARG A 21 17.52 10.44 1.86
C ARG A 21 16.22 11.12 2.30
N MET A 22 15.12 10.58 1.81
CA MET A 22 13.75 11.02 2.04
C MET A 22 12.87 9.76 2.16
N PRO A 23 11.76 9.79 2.91
CA PRO A 23 10.75 8.74 2.82
C PRO A 23 10.19 8.62 1.40
N ALA A 24 9.81 7.40 1.03
CA ALA A 24 9.01 7.16 -0.17
C ALA A 24 7.60 7.77 -0.03
N ASP A 25 6.79 7.68 -1.10
CA ASP A 25 5.44 8.24 -1.08
C ASP A 25 4.54 7.53 -0.07
N GLN A 26 3.50 8.25 0.36
CA GLN A 26 2.56 7.77 1.37
C GLN A 26 1.11 8.01 1.00
N GLU A 27 0.26 7.41 1.82
CA GLU A 27 -1.18 7.56 1.82
C GLU A 27 -1.68 9.02 1.75
N THR A 28 -2.86 9.20 1.17
CA THR A 28 -3.64 10.45 1.13
C THR A 28 -5.09 10.20 1.53
N ILE A 29 -5.75 11.22 2.10
CA ILE A 29 -7.15 11.15 2.56
C ILE A 29 -8.09 10.54 1.52
N ARG A 30 -8.90 9.59 1.99
CA ARG A 30 -10.06 9.03 1.33
C ARG A 30 -11.18 8.81 2.33
N TYR A 31 -12.39 8.70 1.83
CA TYR A 31 -13.48 8.14 2.62
C TYR A 31 -14.33 7.21 1.78
N THR A 32 -14.88 6.21 2.45
CA THR A 32 -15.87 5.30 1.90
C THR A 32 -17.09 5.34 2.79
N GLY A 33 -18.22 4.91 2.27
CA GLY A 33 -19.45 4.95 3.04
C GLY A 33 -20.57 4.13 2.45
N PHE A 34 -21.61 4.00 3.25
CA PHE A 34 -22.87 3.37 2.87
C PHE A 34 -24.00 4.32 3.24
N HIS A 35 -25.05 4.32 2.44
CA HIS A 35 -26.27 5.03 2.78
C HIS A 35 -27.49 4.29 2.24
N GLY A 36 -28.65 4.63 2.78
CA GLY A 36 -29.91 4.01 2.43
C GLY A 36 -30.96 4.31 3.48
N ILE A 37 -31.97 3.43 3.51
CA ILE A 37 -33.03 3.44 4.51
C ILE A 37 -32.80 2.25 5.44
N ASP A 38 -32.81 2.49 6.75
CA ASP A 38 -32.63 1.45 7.75
C ASP A 38 -33.93 0.65 7.99
N PRO A 39 -33.90 -0.45 8.77
CA PRO A 39 -35.11 -1.24 9.05
C PRO A 39 -36.24 -0.48 9.76
N GLN A 40 -35.95 0.68 10.35
CA GLN A 40 -36.94 1.55 11.01
C GLN A 40 -37.57 2.54 10.03
N GLY A 41 -37.11 2.58 8.78
CA GLY A 41 -37.60 3.49 7.74
C GLY A 41 -36.87 4.83 7.71
N GLU A 42 -35.78 4.99 8.48
CA GLU A 42 -35.04 6.23 8.59
C GLU A 42 -33.82 6.25 7.66
N PHE A 43 -33.48 7.44 7.16
CA PHE A 43 -32.28 7.61 6.35
C PHE A 43 -31.01 7.45 7.21
N TYR A 44 -30.03 6.72 6.69
CA TYR A 44 -28.70 6.63 7.29
C TYR A 44 -27.60 6.99 6.29
N LEU A 45 -26.52 7.56 6.81
CA LEU A 45 -25.26 7.77 6.10
C LEU A 45 -24.11 7.38 7.03
N MET A 46 -23.44 6.28 6.70
CA MET A 46 -22.18 5.89 7.29
C MET A 46 -21.04 6.40 6.41
N ARG A 47 -20.11 7.14 6.99
CA ARG A 47 -18.87 7.56 6.32
C ARG A 47 -17.69 7.29 7.23
N GLU A 48 -16.66 6.68 6.66
CA GLU A 48 -15.43 6.39 7.36
C GLU A 48 -14.24 6.96 6.58
N VAL A 49 -13.40 7.70 7.28
CA VAL A 49 -12.06 8.06 6.79
C VAL A 49 -11.12 6.92 7.15
N LEU A 50 -10.46 6.37 6.16
CA LEU A 50 -9.55 5.24 6.33
C LEU A 50 -8.12 5.72 6.06
N GLY A 51 -7.24 5.51 7.03
CA GLY A 51 -5.80 5.67 6.85
C GLY A 51 -5.18 4.60 5.93
N GLY A 52 -3.86 4.61 5.85
CA GLY A 52 -3.13 3.61 5.07
C GLY A 52 -1.63 3.73 5.25
N GLY A 53 -0.85 3.10 4.39
CA GLY A 53 0.58 2.94 4.62
C GLY A 53 1.39 4.24 4.45
N SER A 54 2.31 4.50 5.38
CA SER A 54 3.33 5.52 5.18
C SER A 54 4.51 5.01 4.36
N GLY A 55 5.26 5.90 3.71
CA GLY A 55 6.40 5.51 2.89
C GLY A 55 7.53 4.89 3.71
N GLY A 56 8.20 3.89 3.13
CA GLY A 56 9.47 3.38 3.64
C GLY A 56 10.48 4.52 3.76
N ARG A 57 11.18 4.58 4.88
CA ARG A 57 12.16 5.63 5.17
C ARG A 57 13.55 5.07 4.90
N TYR A 58 14.51 5.91 4.52
CA TYR A 58 15.89 5.46 4.31
C TYR A 58 16.53 4.81 5.55
N TYR A 59 15.97 5.05 6.73
CA TYR A 59 16.43 4.54 8.01
C TYR A 59 15.47 3.56 8.71
N ALA A 60 14.22 3.39 8.24
CA ALA A 60 13.22 2.56 8.91
C ALA A 60 12.05 2.19 7.98
N ASP A 61 11.33 1.12 8.28
CA ASP A 61 10.10 0.78 7.56
C ASP A 61 9.03 1.88 7.73
N GLY A 62 8.08 1.93 6.79
CA GLY A 62 6.89 2.75 6.89
C GLY A 62 5.99 2.26 8.03
N ALA A 63 5.27 3.18 8.64
CA ALA A 63 4.24 2.86 9.62
C ALA A 63 3.01 2.32 8.89
N ASP A 64 2.53 1.18 9.35
CA ASP A 64 1.31 0.56 8.86
C ASP A 64 0.11 1.42 9.33
N VAL A 65 -0.82 1.71 8.43
CA VAL A 65 -2.13 2.31 8.76
C VAL A 65 -2.02 3.61 9.58
N VAL A 66 -1.47 4.65 8.95
CA VAL A 66 -1.43 6.00 9.51
C VAL A 66 -2.61 6.83 9.03
N HIS A 67 -3.14 7.66 9.93
CA HIS A 67 -4.09 8.70 9.60
C HIS A 67 -3.33 10.03 9.54
N ILE A 68 -3.28 10.65 8.36
CA ILE A 68 -2.53 11.90 8.16
C ILE A 68 -3.30 13.15 8.58
N VAL A 69 -4.60 13.03 8.80
CA VAL A 69 -5.44 14.11 9.32
C VAL A 69 -5.33 14.12 10.84
N PRO A 70 -4.99 15.25 11.47
CA PRO A 70 -4.96 15.36 12.92
C PRO A 70 -6.26 14.87 13.55
N ASP A 71 -6.13 14.06 14.61
CA ASP A 71 -7.24 13.46 15.36
C ASP A 71 -8.22 12.58 14.57
N SER A 72 -7.88 12.22 13.33
CA SER A 72 -8.65 11.23 12.57
C SER A 72 -8.36 9.82 13.07
N LYS A 73 -9.44 9.05 13.26
CA LYS A 73 -9.43 7.66 13.69
C LYS A 73 -10.42 6.88 12.85
N ASN A 74 -10.22 5.56 12.73
CA ASN A 74 -11.20 4.67 12.15
C ASN A 74 -12.47 4.60 13.01
N LEU A 75 -13.60 4.20 12.40
CA LEU A 75 -14.81 3.94 13.15
C LEU A 75 -14.71 2.59 13.87
N PRO A 76 -14.98 2.53 15.19
CA PRO A 76 -15.08 1.26 15.91
C PRO A 76 -16.08 0.32 15.24
N VAL A 77 -15.75 -0.97 15.22
CA VAL A 77 -16.62 -2.01 14.64
C VAL A 77 -17.97 -2.01 15.34
N GLU A 78 -17.98 -2.06 16.67
CA GLU A 78 -19.20 -2.08 17.49
C GLU A 78 -20.11 -0.88 17.21
N PHE A 79 -19.53 0.31 17.03
CA PHE A 79 -20.31 1.51 16.69
C PHE A 79 -20.94 1.38 15.30
N THR A 80 -20.19 0.85 14.33
CA THR A 80 -20.68 0.66 12.97
C THR A 80 -21.86 -0.31 12.94
N GLU A 81 -21.73 -1.45 13.60
CA GLU A 81 -22.74 -2.51 13.61
C GLU A 81 -23.98 -2.15 14.45
N THR A 82 -23.81 -1.33 15.48
CA THR A 82 -24.93 -0.85 16.29
C THR A 82 -25.74 0.24 15.58
N ARG A 83 -25.08 1.10 14.79
CA ARG A 83 -25.71 2.30 14.23
C ARG A 83 -26.23 2.14 12.82
N PHE A 84 -25.69 1.20 12.04
CA PHE A 84 -25.96 1.05 10.61
C PHE A 84 -26.30 -0.41 10.28
N PRO A 85 -27.09 -0.68 9.22
CA PRO A 85 -27.45 -2.04 8.81
C PRO A 85 -26.29 -2.74 8.09
N LEU A 86 -25.16 -2.88 8.79
CA LEU A 86 -23.90 -3.42 8.30
C LEU A 86 -23.29 -4.34 9.35
N LEU A 87 -22.65 -5.42 8.91
CA LEU A 87 -21.82 -6.28 9.74
C LEU A 87 -20.37 -6.20 9.24
N VAL A 88 -19.40 -5.98 10.12
CA VAL A 88 -17.99 -5.94 9.76
C VAL A 88 -17.41 -7.35 9.90
N GLU A 89 -17.31 -8.09 8.80
CA GLU A 89 -16.81 -9.48 8.84
C GLU A 89 -15.29 -9.56 9.05
N ARG A 90 -14.56 -8.52 8.67
CA ARG A 90 -13.11 -8.48 8.80
C ARG A 90 -12.58 -7.06 8.94
N LEU A 91 -11.62 -6.89 9.84
CA LEU A 91 -10.74 -5.73 9.93
C LEU A 91 -9.30 -6.22 10.12
N ALA A 92 -8.43 -5.93 9.16
CA ALA A 92 -7.04 -6.39 9.16
C ALA A 92 -6.10 -5.41 8.46
N LEU A 93 -4.80 -5.68 8.54
CA LEU A 93 -3.85 -5.13 7.58
C LEU A 93 -4.06 -5.80 6.22
N ALA A 94 -3.95 -5.05 5.14
CA ALA A 94 -3.92 -5.59 3.79
C ALA A 94 -2.53 -6.18 3.52
N THR A 95 -2.37 -7.48 3.73
CA THR A 95 -1.13 -8.23 3.44
C THR A 95 -0.61 -7.90 2.04
N ASP A 96 0.71 -7.74 1.90
CA ASP A 96 1.40 -7.39 0.66
C ASP A 96 1.07 -6.00 0.07
N SER A 97 0.28 -5.16 0.76
CA SER A 97 -0.05 -3.82 0.25
C SER A 97 1.11 -2.83 0.32
N GLY A 98 2.02 -3.00 1.29
CA GLY A 98 3.21 -2.16 1.44
C GLY A 98 4.20 -2.37 0.31
N GLY A 99 4.69 -1.28 -0.28
CA GLY A 99 5.69 -1.35 -1.35
C GLY A 99 6.96 -2.04 -0.87
N ALA A 100 7.41 -3.05 -1.62
CA ALA A 100 8.62 -3.78 -1.29
C ALA A 100 9.85 -2.87 -1.39
N GLY A 101 10.75 -2.97 -0.42
CA GLY A 101 12.02 -2.24 -0.42
C GLY A 101 12.94 -2.77 0.65
N LYS A 102 14.21 -2.33 0.66
CA LYS A 102 15.12 -2.57 1.79
C LYS A 102 14.43 -2.17 3.10
N ARG A 103 13.74 -1.03 3.06
CA ARG A 103 12.77 -0.61 4.05
C ARG A 103 11.38 -0.64 3.41
N ARG A 104 10.46 -1.43 3.98
CA ARG A 104 9.13 -1.70 3.44
C ARG A 104 8.24 -0.46 3.61
N GLY A 105 7.35 -0.18 2.67
CA GLY A 105 6.27 0.78 2.87
C GLY A 105 5.22 0.23 3.85
N GLY A 106 4.59 1.08 4.65
CA GLY A 106 3.53 0.68 5.56
C GLY A 106 2.37 0.00 4.81
N LEU A 107 1.66 -0.90 5.49
CA LEU A 107 0.46 -1.55 4.94
C LEU A 107 -0.77 -0.65 5.04
N GLY A 108 -1.72 -0.86 4.13
CA GLY A 108 -3.07 -0.34 4.22
C GLY A 108 -4.01 -1.21 5.07
N TYR A 109 -5.25 -0.78 5.16
CA TYR A 109 -6.38 -1.53 5.72
C TYR A 109 -6.90 -2.56 4.73
N LEU A 110 -7.46 -3.64 5.27
CA LEU A 110 -8.51 -4.44 4.65
C LEU A 110 -9.72 -4.44 5.59
N LYS A 111 -10.85 -3.92 5.14
CA LYS A 111 -12.11 -3.94 5.89
C LYS A 111 -13.24 -4.50 5.03
N GLU A 112 -13.99 -5.46 5.56
CA GLU A 112 -15.08 -6.13 4.85
C GLU A 112 -16.41 -5.84 5.54
N PHE A 113 -17.36 -5.32 4.77
CA PHE A 113 -18.70 -4.97 5.23
C PHE A 113 -19.73 -5.84 4.53
N ARG A 114 -20.51 -6.60 5.30
CA ARG A 114 -21.70 -7.29 4.82
C ARG A 114 -22.90 -6.35 4.97
N ALA A 115 -23.56 -6.03 3.87
CA ALA A 115 -24.81 -5.28 3.90
C ALA A 115 -25.93 -6.14 4.51
N LEU A 116 -26.64 -5.63 5.53
CA LEU A 116 -27.77 -6.33 6.15
C LEU A 116 -29.13 -5.92 5.56
N GLY A 117 -29.15 -4.82 4.79
CA GLY A 117 -30.29 -4.35 4.02
C GLY A 117 -29.83 -3.81 2.66
N ASP A 118 -30.78 -3.58 1.76
CA ASP A 118 -30.50 -2.94 0.50
C ASP A 118 -30.05 -1.49 0.73
N GLY A 119 -29.01 -1.07 0.02
CA GLY A 119 -28.49 0.27 0.13
C GLY A 119 -27.50 0.58 -0.97
N TYR A 120 -26.71 1.62 -0.75
CA TYR A 120 -25.76 2.13 -1.71
C TYR A 120 -24.40 2.35 -1.07
N PHE A 121 -23.36 2.16 -1.85
CA PHE A 121 -21.98 2.42 -1.48
C PHE A 121 -21.44 3.64 -2.21
N LEU A 122 -20.61 4.41 -1.50
CA LEU A 122 -19.86 5.53 -2.07
C LEU A 122 -18.37 5.39 -1.73
N ALA A 123 -17.53 5.84 -2.64
CA ALA A 123 -16.11 6.03 -2.39
C ALA A 123 -15.64 7.33 -3.01
N VAL A 124 -14.89 8.10 -2.22
CA VAL A 124 -14.11 9.24 -2.69
C VAL A 124 -12.67 9.00 -2.28
N ALA A 125 -11.96 8.32 -3.17
CA ALA A 125 -10.59 7.88 -2.98
C ALA A 125 -9.70 8.26 -4.16
N ASP A 126 -8.49 8.71 -3.82
CA ASP A 126 -7.38 8.82 -4.76
C ASP A 126 -6.61 7.48 -4.77
N ARG A 127 -5.53 7.39 -5.54
CA ARG A 127 -4.57 6.27 -5.54
C ARG A 127 -5.14 4.92 -5.96
N SER A 128 -6.28 4.91 -6.66
CA SER A 128 -6.87 3.71 -7.28
C SER A 128 -6.18 3.32 -8.59
N ILE A 129 -5.54 4.29 -9.26
CA ILE A 129 -4.73 4.07 -10.47
C ILE A 129 -3.26 4.30 -10.16
N LEU A 130 -2.90 5.53 -9.74
CA LEU A 130 -1.53 5.89 -9.37
C LEU A 130 -1.28 5.67 -7.89
N SER A 131 -0.69 4.53 -7.52
CA SER A 131 -0.37 4.21 -6.12
C SER A 131 0.76 5.07 -5.55
N CYS A 132 1.12 4.83 -4.29
CA CYS A 132 2.26 5.47 -3.63
C CYS A 132 3.55 4.98 -4.29
N TRP A 133 4.34 5.89 -4.88
CA TRP A 133 5.57 5.51 -5.57
C TRP A 133 6.67 5.04 -4.59
N GLY A 134 7.43 4.04 -5.01
CA GLY A 134 8.63 3.59 -4.33
C GLY A 134 9.84 4.48 -4.67
N LEU A 135 10.86 4.45 -3.81
CA LEU A 135 12.02 5.34 -3.89
C LEU A 135 13.35 4.57 -3.89
N LYS A 136 14.29 5.03 -4.72
CA LYS A 136 15.69 4.55 -4.77
C LYS A 136 15.79 3.02 -4.88
N GLY A 137 15.03 2.43 -5.80
CA GLY A 137 14.94 0.99 -6.03
C GLY A 137 13.82 0.27 -5.27
N GLY A 138 13.15 0.96 -4.35
CA GLY A 138 11.92 0.45 -3.73
C GLY A 138 10.74 0.49 -4.71
N ARG A 139 9.79 -0.43 -4.52
CA ARG A 139 8.61 -0.61 -5.37
C ARG A 139 7.45 0.23 -4.88
N ALA A 140 6.53 0.56 -5.79
CA ALA A 140 5.27 1.20 -5.43
C ALA A 140 4.43 0.30 -4.50
N GLY A 141 3.63 0.94 -3.63
CA GLY A 141 2.62 0.24 -2.83
C GLY A 141 1.42 -0.21 -3.67
N ALA A 142 0.59 -1.08 -3.11
CA ALA A 142 -0.68 -1.46 -3.71
C ALA A 142 -1.65 -0.27 -3.79
N PRO A 143 -2.44 -0.16 -4.87
CA PRO A 143 -3.42 0.90 -5.03
C PRO A 143 -4.62 0.71 -4.09
N PHE A 144 -5.42 1.76 -3.93
CA PHE A 144 -6.73 1.68 -3.30
C PHE A 144 -7.65 0.81 -4.14
N ARG A 145 -8.39 -0.11 -3.50
CA ARG A 145 -9.31 -0.99 -4.20
C ARG A 145 -10.59 -1.20 -3.39
N VAL A 146 -11.71 -1.16 -4.09
CA VAL A 146 -12.99 -1.63 -3.54
C VAL A 146 -13.46 -2.77 -4.41
N THR A 147 -13.74 -3.91 -3.78
CA THR A 147 -14.28 -5.10 -4.45
C THR A 147 -15.63 -5.43 -3.86
N VAL A 148 -16.66 -5.44 -4.69
CA VAL A 148 -18.01 -5.91 -4.32
C VAL A 148 -18.07 -7.40 -4.62
N ASP A 149 -18.64 -8.17 -3.69
CA ASP A 149 -18.81 -9.63 -3.75
C ASP A 149 -17.50 -10.40 -4.01
N PRO A 150 -16.41 -10.16 -3.25
CA PRO A 150 -15.13 -10.82 -3.46
C PRO A 150 -15.25 -12.35 -3.34
N GLY A 151 -14.83 -13.07 -4.38
CA GLY A 151 -14.96 -14.52 -4.51
C GLY A 151 -16.36 -15.00 -4.89
N GLY A 152 -17.32 -14.09 -5.05
CA GLY A 152 -18.71 -14.38 -5.37
C GLY A 152 -19.03 -14.27 -6.87
N PRO A 153 -20.24 -14.70 -7.28
CA PRO A 153 -20.65 -14.70 -8.68
C PRO A 153 -20.84 -13.29 -9.27
N ARG A 154 -20.91 -12.24 -8.43
CA ARG A 154 -21.06 -10.84 -8.86
C ARG A 154 -19.82 -10.01 -8.54
N GLU A 155 -18.66 -10.65 -8.42
CA GLU A 155 -17.40 -9.96 -8.11
C GLU A 155 -17.15 -8.84 -9.13
N ARG A 156 -16.96 -7.62 -8.62
CA ARG A 156 -16.55 -6.48 -9.44
C ARG A 156 -15.71 -5.50 -8.64
N VAL A 157 -14.78 -4.84 -9.32
CA VAL A 157 -13.95 -3.78 -8.75
C VAL A 157 -14.56 -2.43 -9.10
N LEU A 158 -14.77 -1.59 -8.10
CA LEU A 158 -15.31 -0.24 -8.31
C LEU A 158 -14.18 0.76 -8.59
N PRO A 159 -14.46 1.83 -9.35
CA PRO A 159 -13.57 2.98 -9.43
C PRO A 159 -13.34 3.62 -8.05
N GLY A 160 -12.23 4.33 -7.88
CA GLY A 160 -11.95 5.08 -6.65
C GLY A 160 -12.91 6.25 -6.39
N LEU A 161 -13.62 6.69 -7.42
CA LEU A 161 -14.68 7.70 -7.36
C LEU A 161 -15.98 7.06 -7.82
N VAL A 162 -16.87 6.78 -6.89
CA VAL A 162 -18.18 6.21 -7.16
C VAL A 162 -19.17 6.75 -6.13
N ASP A 163 -20.40 6.96 -6.58
CA ASP A 163 -21.53 7.39 -5.76
C ASP A 163 -22.74 6.54 -6.14
N ASP A 164 -23.66 6.34 -5.21
CA ASP A 164 -24.87 5.54 -5.41
C ASP A 164 -24.64 4.12 -6.01
N GLU A 165 -23.53 3.43 -5.69
CA GLU A 165 -23.32 2.06 -6.17
C GLU A 165 -24.31 1.11 -5.46
N PRO A 166 -25.22 0.42 -6.16
CA PRO A 166 -26.22 -0.42 -5.51
C PRO A 166 -25.58 -1.65 -4.84
N ILE A 167 -25.83 -1.82 -3.56
CA ILE A 167 -25.40 -2.96 -2.75
C ILE A 167 -26.64 -3.66 -2.18
N PRO A 168 -27.07 -4.77 -2.78
CA PRO A 168 -28.16 -5.58 -2.24
C PRO A 168 -27.80 -6.18 -0.88
N ALA A 169 -28.82 -6.43 -0.05
CA ALA A 169 -28.68 -7.15 1.21
C ALA A 169 -27.92 -8.48 1.01
N GLY A 170 -27.08 -8.83 1.99
CA GLY A 170 -26.21 -10.00 1.97
C GLY A 170 -24.94 -9.85 1.13
N THR A 171 -24.76 -8.74 0.41
CA THR A 171 -23.54 -8.52 -0.40
C THR A 171 -22.37 -8.09 0.49
N LEU A 172 -21.18 -8.66 0.25
CA LEU A 172 -19.93 -8.25 0.92
C LEU A 172 -19.24 -7.17 0.09
N VAL A 173 -18.73 -6.12 0.75
CA VAL A 173 -17.89 -5.10 0.13
C VAL A 173 -16.56 -5.07 0.87
N ARG A 174 -15.47 -5.36 0.17
CA ARG A 174 -14.10 -5.27 0.66
C ARG A 174 -13.50 -3.94 0.26
N VAL A 175 -13.03 -3.17 1.24
CA VAL A 175 -12.25 -1.94 1.05
C VAL A 175 -10.81 -2.20 1.44
N GLU A 176 -9.90 -2.01 0.51
CA GLU A 176 -8.45 -2.11 0.69
C GLU A 176 -7.81 -0.73 0.51
N THR A 177 -7.19 -0.20 1.56
CA THR A 177 -6.44 1.06 1.43
C THR A 177 -5.02 0.83 0.92
N THR A 178 -4.42 1.91 0.44
CA THR A 178 -3.10 1.87 -0.18
C THR A 178 -2.04 1.53 0.84
N GLY A 179 -1.06 0.74 0.45
CA GLY A 179 0.23 0.76 1.14
C GLY A 179 1.07 1.96 0.74
N GLY A 180 2.08 2.26 1.55
CA GLY A 180 3.11 3.23 1.22
C GLY A 180 4.11 2.66 0.22
N GLY A 181 4.89 3.52 -0.44
CA GLY A 181 5.98 3.09 -1.29
C GLY A 181 7.13 2.47 -0.48
N GLY A 182 7.84 1.51 -1.05
CA GLY A 182 9.07 0.96 -0.47
C GLY A 182 10.27 1.88 -0.70
N TRP A 183 11.29 1.73 0.13
CA TRP A 183 12.56 2.44 -0.02
C TRP A 183 13.74 1.46 -0.18
N GLY A 184 14.61 1.72 -1.15
CA GLY A 184 15.80 0.91 -1.39
C GLY A 184 15.49 -0.42 -2.07
N ASP A 185 16.52 -1.07 -2.61
CA ASP A 185 16.39 -2.38 -3.25
C ASP A 185 15.81 -3.45 -2.31
N PRO A 186 14.66 -4.07 -2.63
CA PRO A 186 14.08 -5.16 -1.83
C PRO A 186 15.04 -6.33 -1.59
N LEU A 187 15.94 -6.62 -2.54
CA LEU A 187 16.90 -7.73 -2.43
C LEU A 187 18.05 -7.43 -1.45
N GLU A 188 18.13 -6.20 -0.93
CA GLU A 188 19.02 -5.81 0.17
C GLU A 188 18.37 -5.87 1.55
N ARG A 189 17.04 -6.11 1.63
CA ARG A 189 16.37 -6.28 2.94
C ARG A 189 16.98 -7.47 3.67
N GLU A 190 17.20 -7.32 4.96
CA GLU A 190 17.74 -8.37 5.82
C GLU A 190 16.74 -9.54 5.92
N PRO A 191 17.11 -10.81 5.59
CA PRO A 191 16.18 -11.93 5.65
C PRO A 191 15.41 -12.08 6.97
N PRO A 192 16.02 -11.89 8.16
CA PRO A 192 15.28 -11.93 9.42
C PRO A 192 14.12 -10.92 9.51
N LEU A 193 14.24 -9.75 8.89
CA LEU A 193 13.13 -8.78 8.86
C LEU A 193 12.00 -9.23 7.92
N VAL A 194 12.34 -9.90 6.81
CA VAL A 194 11.34 -10.51 5.92
C VAL A 194 10.59 -11.63 6.63
N LEU A 195 11.29 -12.47 7.41
CA LEU A 195 10.66 -13.53 8.19
C LEU A 195 9.74 -12.97 9.28
N LEU A 196 10.14 -11.89 9.95
CA LEU A 196 9.28 -11.17 10.89
C LEU A 196 8.02 -10.62 10.21
N ASP A 197 8.15 -10.02 9.02
CA ASP A 197 7.00 -9.55 8.24
C ASP A 197 6.06 -10.72 7.85
N VAL A 198 6.63 -11.90 7.55
CA VAL A 198 5.85 -13.13 7.26
C VAL A 198 5.12 -13.64 8.48
N ALA A 199 5.81 -13.75 9.62
CA ALA A 199 5.21 -14.17 10.89
C ALA A 199 4.05 -13.24 11.30
N GLN A 200 4.19 -11.94 11.04
CA GLN A 200 3.15 -10.94 11.33
C GLN A 200 2.04 -10.85 10.26
N GLY A 201 2.09 -11.68 9.21
CA GLY A 201 1.11 -11.64 8.12
C GLY A 201 1.13 -10.36 7.28
N LYS A 202 2.21 -9.58 7.36
CA LYS A 202 2.40 -8.34 6.58
C LYS A 202 2.89 -8.64 5.17
N VAL A 203 3.74 -9.65 5.05
CA VAL A 203 4.28 -10.15 3.78
C VAL A 203 3.90 -11.61 3.65
N SER A 204 3.32 -12.03 2.53
CA SER A 204 3.05 -13.45 2.27
C SER A 204 4.34 -14.23 1.98
N ALA A 205 4.34 -15.54 2.18
CA ALA A 205 5.49 -16.39 1.79
C ALA A 205 5.82 -16.26 0.28
N ARG A 206 4.79 -16.04 -0.54
CA ARG A 206 4.96 -15.75 -1.97
C ARG A 206 5.68 -14.42 -2.18
N ALA A 207 5.24 -13.34 -1.54
CA ALA A 207 5.90 -12.03 -1.66
C ALA A 207 7.33 -12.04 -1.09
N ALA A 208 7.58 -12.77 -0.01
CA ALA A 208 8.94 -12.98 0.54
C ALA A 208 9.88 -13.56 -0.53
N ARG A 209 9.41 -14.54 -1.31
CA ARG A 209 10.15 -15.13 -2.43
C ARG A 209 10.27 -14.16 -3.62
N ASP A 210 9.14 -13.67 -4.11
CA ASP A 210 9.06 -12.97 -5.42
C ASP A 210 9.60 -11.53 -5.35
N ALA A 211 9.40 -10.84 -4.22
CA ALA A 211 9.82 -9.45 -4.05
C ALA A 211 11.18 -9.33 -3.35
N TYR A 212 11.44 -10.13 -2.31
CA TYR A 212 12.64 -10.00 -1.46
C TYR A 212 13.71 -11.07 -1.73
N GLY A 213 13.40 -12.07 -2.55
CA GLY A 213 14.29 -13.18 -2.86
C GLY A 213 14.60 -14.07 -1.66
N VAL A 214 13.70 -14.16 -0.68
CA VAL A 214 13.89 -14.97 0.53
C VAL A 214 13.16 -16.31 0.37
N ALA A 215 13.91 -17.41 0.46
CA ALA A 215 13.38 -18.76 0.41
C ALA A 215 12.88 -19.17 1.80
N VAL A 216 11.61 -18.87 2.09
CA VAL A 216 10.97 -19.17 3.38
C VAL A 216 10.78 -20.68 3.54
N VAL A 217 11.14 -21.21 4.71
CA VAL A 217 10.95 -22.60 5.12
C VAL A 217 10.27 -22.64 6.49
N ALA A 218 9.65 -23.76 6.86
CA ALA A 218 9.16 -23.95 8.22
C ALA A 218 10.34 -24.09 9.19
N GLY A 219 10.38 -23.28 10.24
CA GLY A 219 11.33 -23.41 11.34
C GLY A 219 10.94 -24.55 12.29
N GLU A 220 11.90 -24.96 13.13
CA GLU A 220 11.73 -26.07 14.08
C GLU A 220 10.70 -25.76 15.19
N ASP A 221 10.49 -24.48 15.49
CA ASP A 221 9.55 -23.94 16.47
C ASP A 221 8.18 -23.56 15.86
N GLY A 222 7.99 -23.80 14.56
CA GLY A 222 6.80 -23.36 13.82
C GLY A 222 6.87 -21.92 13.32
N GLU A 223 7.90 -21.17 13.66
CA GLU A 223 8.15 -19.82 13.12
C GLU A 223 8.77 -19.90 11.72
N PRO A 224 8.58 -18.90 10.85
CA PRO A 224 9.16 -18.91 9.52
C PRO A 224 10.70 -18.76 9.59
N GLY A 225 11.40 -19.74 9.04
CA GLY A 225 12.85 -19.72 8.80
C GLY A 225 13.19 -19.39 7.35
N HIS A 226 14.49 -19.33 7.01
CA HIS A 226 14.92 -19.26 5.61
C HIS A 226 16.09 -20.19 5.32
N ASP A 227 16.10 -20.75 4.11
CA ASP A 227 17.29 -21.42 3.57
C ASP A 227 18.25 -20.35 3.02
N ALA A 228 19.42 -20.23 3.65
CA ALA A 228 20.41 -19.22 3.30
C ALA A 228 21.00 -19.43 1.89
N ALA A 229 21.26 -20.68 1.50
CA ALA A 229 21.82 -21.00 0.18
C ALA A 229 20.79 -20.76 -0.92
N ALA A 230 19.55 -21.22 -0.72
CA ALA A 230 18.46 -20.98 -1.65
C ALA A 230 18.12 -19.48 -1.76
N THR A 231 18.16 -18.74 -0.65
CA THR A 231 17.98 -17.27 -0.64
C THR A 231 19.09 -16.56 -1.43
N ALA A 232 20.35 -16.94 -1.25
CA ALA A 232 21.46 -16.37 -2.00
C ALA A 232 21.35 -16.66 -3.51
N ALA A 233 21.02 -17.89 -3.88
CA ALA A 233 20.78 -18.30 -5.26
C ALA A 233 19.59 -17.53 -5.88
N LEU A 234 18.48 -17.40 -5.13
CA LEU A 234 17.30 -16.68 -5.58
C LEU A 234 17.58 -15.19 -5.79
N ARG A 235 18.28 -14.53 -4.87
CA ARG A 235 18.70 -13.13 -5.04
C ARG A 235 19.65 -12.95 -6.21
N THR A 236 20.57 -13.87 -6.43
CA THR A 236 21.48 -13.85 -7.59
C THR A 236 20.69 -13.91 -8.89
N ARG A 237 19.76 -14.85 -8.99
CA ARG A 237 18.88 -15.01 -10.14
C ARG A 237 18.01 -13.77 -10.39
N LEU A 238 17.32 -13.27 -9.34
CA LEU A 238 16.47 -12.08 -9.45
C LEU A 238 17.27 -10.81 -9.83
N ARG A 239 18.53 -10.68 -9.38
CA ARG A 239 19.42 -9.58 -9.81
C ARG A 239 19.81 -9.69 -11.28
N ALA A 240 20.02 -10.90 -11.79
CA ALA A 240 20.36 -11.13 -13.20
C ALA A 240 19.16 -10.94 -14.13
N GLU A 241 17.95 -11.30 -13.67
CA GLU A 241 16.71 -11.19 -14.45
C GLU A 241 16.11 -9.77 -14.44
N ARG A 242 16.40 -8.95 -13.42
CA ARG A 242 15.82 -7.61 -13.31
C ARG A 242 16.52 -6.59 -14.21
N GLY A 243 15.75 -5.60 -14.65
CA GLY A 243 16.27 -4.37 -15.24
C GLY A 243 16.90 -3.41 -14.22
N PRO A 244 17.32 -2.21 -14.66
CA PRO A 244 17.87 -1.19 -13.77
C PRO A 244 16.85 -0.78 -12.70
N LEU A 245 17.36 -0.43 -11.51
CA LEU A 245 16.52 0.08 -10.43
C LEU A 245 16.06 1.50 -10.75
N ALA A 246 14.75 1.75 -10.62
CA ALA A 246 14.19 3.09 -10.75
C ALA A 246 14.47 3.93 -9.50
N PHE A 247 14.72 5.22 -9.70
CA PHE A 247 14.72 6.20 -8.62
C PHE A 247 13.30 6.40 -8.08
N PHE A 248 12.31 6.46 -8.97
CA PHE A 248 10.89 6.42 -8.60
C PHE A 248 10.20 5.26 -9.30
N ASP A 249 9.71 4.28 -8.55
CA ASP A 249 8.80 3.27 -9.08
C ASP A 249 7.37 3.78 -8.91
N ARG A 250 6.68 4.10 -10.01
CA ARG A 250 5.33 4.68 -9.98
C ARG A 250 4.20 3.66 -10.04
N GLY A 251 4.55 2.37 -10.07
CA GLY A 251 3.59 1.28 -10.18
C GLY A 251 2.93 1.19 -11.57
N PRO A 252 2.10 0.16 -11.77
CA PRO A 252 1.54 -0.20 -13.08
C PRO A 252 0.57 0.84 -13.65
N GLY A 253 -0.13 1.59 -12.79
CA GLY A 253 -1.08 2.60 -13.24
C GLY A 253 -0.43 3.80 -13.94
N TYR A 254 0.87 4.04 -13.74
CA TYR A 254 1.58 5.08 -14.47
C TYR A 254 1.65 4.79 -15.96
N ARG A 255 2.00 3.55 -16.34
CA ARG A 255 2.01 3.13 -17.75
C ARG A 255 0.64 3.31 -18.40
N GLN A 256 -0.43 2.96 -17.70
CA GLN A 256 -1.79 3.09 -18.22
C GLN A 256 -2.14 4.55 -18.57
N LEU A 257 -1.74 5.51 -17.74
CA LEU A 257 -2.06 6.92 -17.96
C LEU A 257 -1.06 7.64 -18.87
N ALA A 258 0.23 7.32 -18.77
CA ALA A 258 1.30 8.04 -19.45
C ALA A 258 1.75 7.37 -20.77
N GLY A 259 1.32 6.14 -21.05
CA GLY A 259 1.77 5.35 -22.21
C GLY A 259 3.24 4.91 -22.14
N ARG A 260 3.91 5.14 -21.00
CA ARG A 260 5.34 4.84 -20.77
C ARG A 260 5.59 4.35 -19.35
N ASP A 261 6.66 3.61 -19.16
CA ASP A 261 6.99 2.98 -17.87
C ASP A 261 7.55 3.91 -16.80
N HIS A 262 8.16 5.00 -17.22
CA HIS A 262 8.89 5.90 -16.33
C HIS A 262 8.87 7.31 -16.90
N ALA A 263 8.98 8.30 -16.01
CA ALA A 263 9.33 9.67 -16.39
C ALA A 263 10.86 9.79 -16.54
N GLU A 264 11.31 10.82 -17.26
CA GLU A 264 12.75 11.12 -17.44
C GLU A 264 13.48 11.29 -16.10
N VAL A 265 12.77 11.76 -15.08
CA VAL A 265 13.29 11.97 -13.73
C VAL A 265 13.32 10.70 -12.88
N ASP A 266 12.85 9.55 -13.37
CA ASP A 266 12.71 8.33 -12.56
C ASP A 266 13.96 7.44 -12.58
N VAL A 267 15.08 7.89 -13.17
CA VAL A 267 16.33 7.12 -13.26
C VAL A 267 17.29 7.48 -12.11
N ILE A 268 18.00 6.47 -11.59
CA ILE A 268 19.13 6.67 -10.68
C ILE A 268 20.34 7.02 -11.53
N GLU A 269 20.79 8.27 -11.49
CA GLU A 269 22.06 8.65 -12.13
C GLU A 269 23.22 7.95 -11.40
N PRO A 270 24.28 7.52 -12.12
CA PRO A 270 25.49 7.05 -11.46
C PRO A 270 26.00 8.14 -10.51
N ALA A 271 26.37 7.77 -9.29
CA ALA A 271 26.79 8.70 -8.25
C ALA A 271 27.81 9.71 -8.82
N ALA A 272 27.51 11.00 -8.70
CA ALA A 272 28.46 12.04 -9.06
C ALA A 272 29.76 11.83 -8.24
N PRO A 273 30.94 12.00 -8.85
CA PRO A 273 32.19 11.91 -8.11
C PRO A 273 32.15 12.89 -6.93
N PRO A 274 32.73 12.52 -5.77
CA PRO A 274 32.70 13.39 -4.59
C PRO A 274 33.24 14.77 -4.95
N PRO A 275 32.64 15.86 -4.43
CA PRO A 275 33.10 17.20 -4.72
C PRO A 275 34.57 17.31 -4.30
N ALA A 276 35.41 17.83 -5.21
CA ALA A 276 36.81 18.06 -4.94
C ALA A 276 36.95 18.85 -3.64
N GLU A 277 37.78 18.35 -2.71
CA GLU A 277 38.05 19.02 -1.45
C GLU A 277 38.39 20.48 -1.72
N ARG A 278 37.52 21.39 -1.26
CA ARG A 278 37.86 22.81 -1.24
C ARG A 278 39.02 22.96 -0.26
N ARG A 279 40.25 22.99 -0.80
CA ARG A 279 41.40 23.49 -0.06
C ARG A 279 41.04 24.88 0.44
N LYS A 280 40.87 25.03 1.75
CA LYS A 280 40.78 26.34 2.38
C LYS A 280 42.07 27.09 2.03
N ALA A 281 41.94 28.18 1.28
CA ALA A 281 42.98 29.19 1.13
C ALA A 281 42.93 30.12 2.35
#